data_AF-A0A9E2N3C8-F1
#
_entry.id   AF-A0A9E2N3C8-F1
#
_cell.length_a   1.000
_cell.length_b   1.000
_cell.length_c   1.000
_cell.angle_alpha   90.00
_cell.angle_beta   90.00
_cell.angle_gamma   90.00
#
_symmetry.space_group_name_H-M   'P 1'
#
loop_
_entity.id
_entity.type
_entity.pdbx_description
1 polymer ?
#
loop_
_entity_poly.entity_id
_entity_poly.type
_entity_poly.pdbx_seq_one_letter_code
_entity_poly.pdbx_strand_id
1 'polypeptide(L)'
;MKPGDKSGGSTPRPDGPENGVQHWLLNEEARLLGQIEELRGNVRAAKEAGEIGDEEDLALALAEEEELIRKILKKRGDLAQVRYSLTRFHEGEYGFCEDCGEEIPARRLELMPWVTRCVNCQAGSEQAARKRACNEKFGLPWTLAHADHIEEE
;
A
#
# COMPACT_ATOMS: atom_id res chain seq x y z
N MET A 1 -40.32 0.80 -1.45
CA MET A 1 -39.90 -0.42 -0.74
C MET A 1 -38.51 -0.20 -0.15
N LYS A 2 -38.31 -0.37 1.16
CA LYS A 2 -36.98 -0.45 1.79
C LYS A 2 -36.70 -1.91 2.17
N PRO A 3 -35.52 -2.44 1.83
CA PRO A 3 -34.89 -3.48 2.63
C PRO A 3 -33.41 -3.10 2.88
N GLY A 4 -32.76 -3.35 4.00
CA GLY A 4 -33.10 -4.03 5.23
C GLY A 4 -32.00 -3.68 6.25
N ASP A 5 -32.33 -3.88 7.52
CA ASP A 5 -31.47 -3.75 8.70
C ASP A 5 -30.08 -4.37 8.49
N LYS A 6 -29.01 -3.56 8.58
CA LYS A 6 -27.63 -4.05 8.77
C LYS A 6 -27.26 -3.88 10.24
N SER A 7 -27.98 -4.55 11.14
CA SER A 7 -27.63 -4.65 12.54
C SER A 7 -26.85 -5.95 12.75
N GLY A 8 -25.53 -5.83 13.00
CA GLY A 8 -24.70 -7.00 13.28
C GLY A 8 -23.19 -6.77 13.28
N GLY A 9 -22.71 -5.63 13.81
CA GLY A 9 -21.29 -5.48 14.13
C GLY A 9 -20.93 -6.38 15.32
N SER A 10 -20.59 -7.64 15.05
CA SER A 10 -20.05 -8.55 16.06
C SER A 10 -18.65 -8.08 16.43
N THR A 11 -18.54 -7.29 17.50
CA THR A 11 -17.24 -6.93 18.08
C THR A 11 -16.41 -8.20 18.33
N PRO A 12 -15.16 -8.29 17.85
CA PRO A 12 -14.34 -9.48 18.04
C PRO A 12 -14.11 -9.79 19.53
N ARG A 13 -14.16 -11.07 19.90
CA ARG A 13 -13.87 -11.53 21.27
C ARG A 13 -12.35 -11.62 21.50
N PRO A 14 -11.85 -11.29 22.71
CA PRO A 14 -10.41 -11.20 23.01
C PRO A 14 -9.61 -12.52 22.94
N ASP A 15 -10.27 -13.67 22.74
CA ASP A 15 -9.63 -14.99 22.64
C ASP A 15 -9.88 -15.73 21.30
N GLY A 16 -10.44 -15.07 20.29
CA GLY A 16 -10.65 -15.62 18.94
C GLY A 16 -9.40 -15.62 18.03
N PRO A 17 -9.39 -16.39 16.92
CA PRO A 17 -8.26 -16.43 15.95
C PRO A 17 -7.95 -15.07 15.31
N GLU A 18 -8.93 -14.17 15.33
CA GLU A 18 -8.87 -12.75 14.95
C GLU A 18 -7.91 -11.89 15.81
N ASN A 19 -7.59 -12.29 17.05
CA ASN A 19 -6.57 -11.59 17.86
C ASN A 19 -5.15 -11.80 17.30
N GLY A 20 -4.93 -12.90 16.56
CA GLY A 20 -3.66 -13.14 15.87
C GLY A 20 -3.42 -12.13 14.74
N VAL A 21 -4.49 -11.79 14.01
CA VAL A 21 -4.44 -10.83 12.90
C VAL A 21 -4.20 -9.42 13.41
N GLN A 22 -4.96 -8.97 14.41
CA GLN A 22 -4.78 -7.64 14.99
C GLN A 22 -3.38 -7.47 15.56
N HIS A 23 -2.89 -8.46 16.31
CA HIS A 23 -1.54 -8.44 16.86
C HIS A 23 -0.48 -8.41 15.75
N TRP A 24 -0.68 -9.18 14.67
CA TRP A 24 0.21 -9.12 13.50
C TRP A 24 0.25 -7.70 12.90
N LEU A 25 -0.92 -7.08 12.66
CA LEU A 25 -1.02 -5.75 12.07
C LEU A 25 -0.37 -4.67 12.95
N LEU A 26 -0.54 -4.75 14.27
CA LEU A 26 0.09 -3.83 15.22
C LEU A 26 1.61 -3.99 15.26
N ASN A 27 2.10 -5.23 15.26
CA ASN A 27 3.54 -5.51 15.19
C ASN A 27 4.13 -5.02 13.87
N GLU A 28 3.40 -5.20 12.77
CA GLU A 28 3.80 -4.73 11.45
C GLU A 28 3.83 -3.19 11.36
N GLU A 29 2.84 -2.51 11.94
CA GLU A 29 2.85 -1.04 12.09
C GLU A 29 4.10 -0.58 12.83
N ALA A 30 4.40 -1.17 14.00
CA ALA A 30 5.57 -0.82 14.79
C ALA A 30 6.87 -1.07 14.02
N ARG A 31 6.95 -2.19 13.30
CA ARG A 31 8.09 -2.54 12.44
C ARG A 31 8.31 -1.51 11.33
N LEU A 32 7.25 -1.12 10.63
CA LEU A 32 7.32 -0.13 9.54
C LEU A 32 7.69 1.27 10.06
N LEU A 33 7.17 1.67 11.22
CA LEU A 33 7.55 2.93 11.86
C LEU A 33 9.03 2.95 12.22
N GLY A 34 9.56 1.86 12.79
CA GLY A 34 10.99 1.72 13.08
C GLY A 34 11.84 1.85 11.81
N GLN A 35 11.48 1.16 10.73
CA GLN A 35 12.18 1.25 9.45
C GLN A 35 12.16 2.66 8.85
N ILE A 36 11.03 3.37 8.94
CA ILE A 36 10.91 4.75 8.46
C ILE A 36 11.84 5.68 9.24
N GLU A 37 11.93 5.50 10.56
CA GLU A 37 12.78 6.34 11.39
C GLU A 37 14.27 6.08 11.16
N GLU A 38 14.66 4.82 10.98
CA GLU A 38 16.01 4.44 10.55
C GLU A 38 16.38 5.09 9.21
N LEU A 39 15.52 4.94 8.19
CA LEU A 39 15.77 5.54 6.88
C LEU A 39 15.87 7.06 6.94
N ARG A 40 15.09 7.73 7.80
CA ARG A 40 15.21 9.17 8.05
C ARG A 40 16.55 9.54 8.67
N GLY A 41 17.08 8.69 9.55
CA GLY A 41 18.44 8.82 10.06
C GLY A 41 19.47 8.76 8.95
N ASN A 42 19.34 7.79 8.04
CA ASN A 42 20.26 7.63 6.92
C ASN A 42 20.21 8.83 5.97
N VAL A 43 19.02 9.41 5.71
CA VAL A 43 18.91 10.64 4.91
C VAL A 43 19.70 11.79 5.54
N ARG A 44 19.62 11.96 6.86
CA ARG A 44 20.39 13.00 7.56
C ARG A 44 21.89 12.76 7.42
N ALA A 45 22.35 11.52 7.61
CA ALA A 45 23.75 11.16 7.48
C ALA A 45 24.30 11.37 6.06
N ALA A 46 23.55 10.96 5.03
CA ALA A 46 23.94 11.18 3.63
C ALA A 46 24.09 12.68 3.32
N LYS A 47 23.15 13.50 3.80
CA LYS A 47 23.21 14.95 3.65
C LYS A 47 24.43 15.56 4.35
N GLU A 48 24.70 15.17 5.59
CA GLU A 48 25.87 15.63 6.35
C GLU A 48 27.18 15.26 5.66
N ALA A 49 27.26 14.05 5.06
CA ALA A 49 28.43 13.63 4.29
C ALA A 49 28.65 14.52 3.06
N GLY A 50 27.59 14.83 2.31
CA GLY A 50 27.65 15.70 1.13
C GLY A 50 28.01 17.15 1.44
N GLU A 51 27.73 17.65 2.66
CA GLU A 51 28.12 19.00 3.07
C GLU A 51 29.62 19.14 3.40
N ILE A 52 30.29 18.04 3.74
CA ILE A 52 31.71 18.01 4.11
C ILE A 52 32.61 17.68 2.91
N GLY A 53 32.07 16.95 1.93
CA GLY A 53 32.81 16.43 0.77
C GLY A 53 33.07 17.44 -0.35
N ASP A 54 33.69 16.95 -1.41
CA ASP A 54 33.88 17.72 -2.65
C ASP A 54 32.64 17.66 -3.57
N GLU A 55 32.77 18.17 -4.81
CA GLU A 55 31.64 18.20 -5.76
C GLU A 55 31.18 16.79 -6.17
N GLU A 56 32.10 15.81 -6.23
CA GLU A 56 31.77 14.43 -6.54
C GLU A 56 31.05 13.76 -5.36
N ASP A 57 31.53 13.98 -4.14
CA ASP A 57 30.87 13.53 -2.90
C ASP A 57 29.46 14.09 -2.76
N LEU A 58 29.26 15.38 -3.07
CA LEU A 58 27.94 16.02 -3.05
C LEU A 58 26.99 15.37 -4.06
N ALA A 59 27.46 15.09 -5.28
CA ALA A 59 26.65 14.42 -6.29
C ALA A 59 26.23 13.01 -5.86
N LEU A 60 27.15 12.25 -5.25
CA LEU A 60 26.86 10.93 -4.70
C LEU A 60 25.85 11.00 -3.54
N ALA A 61 26.03 11.94 -2.61
CA ALA A 61 25.14 12.15 -1.47
C ALA A 61 23.70 12.49 -1.90
N LEU A 62 23.54 13.33 -2.92
CA LEU A 62 22.22 13.67 -3.47
C LEU A 62 21.52 12.46 -4.12
N ALA A 63 22.26 11.62 -4.84
CA ALA A 63 21.72 10.40 -5.41
C ALA A 63 21.29 9.39 -4.34
N GLU A 64 22.09 9.25 -3.28
CA GLU A 64 21.76 8.42 -2.11
C GLU A 64 20.52 8.96 -1.38
N GLU A 65 20.44 10.27 -1.14
CA GLU A 65 19.28 10.92 -0.53
C GLU A 65 18.00 10.61 -1.33
N GLU A 66 18.03 10.75 -2.66
CA GLU A 66 16.88 10.45 -3.50
C GLU A 66 16.42 8.98 -3.34
N GLU A 67 17.38 8.05 -3.31
CA GLU A 67 17.08 6.63 -3.11
C GLU A 67 16.45 6.36 -1.75
N LEU A 68 17.00 6.94 -0.68
CA LEU A 68 16.49 6.80 0.67
C LEU A 68 15.08 7.40 0.81
N ILE A 69 14.82 8.57 0.22
CA ILE A 69 13.49 9.18 0.17
C ILE A 69 12.50 8.26 -0.54
N ARG A 70 12.88 7.66 -1.68
CA ARG A 70 12.03 6.70 -2.41
C ARG A 70 11.67 5.49 -1.55
N LYS A 71 12.64 4.97 -0.78
CA LYS A 71 12.41 3.88 0.20
C LYS A 71 11.43 4.31 1.30
N ILE A 72 11.59 5.52 1.85
CA ILE A 72 10.68 6.07 2.87
C ILE A 72 9.26 6.18 2.33
N LEU A 73 9.08 6.72 1.13
CA LEU A 73 7.75 6.87 0.51
C LEU A 73 7.05 5.53 0.31
N LYS A 74 7.79 4.50 -0.14
CA LYS A 74 7.25 3.14 -0.26
C LYS A 74 6.79 2.61 1.09
N LYS A 75 7.62 2.72 2.14
CA LYS A 75 7.28 2.26 3.50
C LYS A 75 6.10 3.01 4.10
N ARG A 76 5.94 4.31 3.81
CA ARG A 76 4.76 5.08 4.20
C ARG A 76 3.49 4.58 3.53
N GLY A 77 3.58 4.17 2.26
CA GLY A 77 2.48 3.51 1.55
C GLY A 77 2.07 2.21 2.22
N ASP A 78 3.04 1.34 2.52
CA ASP A 78 2.81 0.08 3.24
C ASP A 78 2.15 0.35 4.62
N LEU A 79 2.67 1.31 5.37
CA LEU A 79 2.15 1.71 6.69
C LEU A 79 0.70 2.22 6.61
N ALA A 80 0.38 2.99 5.57
CA ALA A 80 -0.98 3.47 5.36
C ALA A 80 -1.97 2.32 5.12
N GLN A 81 -1.56 1.29 4.36
CA GLN A 81 -2.39 0.09 4.15
C GLN A 81 -2.61 -0.69 5.45
N VAL A 82 -1.56 -0.90 6.24
CA VAL A 82 -1.67 -1.59 7.54
C VAL A 82 -2.60 -0.84 8.48
N ARG A 83 -2.44 0.48 8.60
CA ARG A 83 -3.32 1.32 9.43
C ARG A 83 -4.77 1.29 8.98
N TYR A 84 -4.99 1.35 7.67
CA TYR A 84 -6.33 1.27 7.12
C TYR A 84 -6.98 -0.09 7.41
N SER A 85 -6.22 -1.17 7.31
CA SER A 85 -6.68 -2.51 7.71
C SER A 85 -7.02 -2.60 9.20
N LEU A 86 -6.22 -1.98 10.08
CA LEU A 86 -6.51 -1.87 11.51
C LEU A 86 -7.81 -1.09 11.78
N THR A 87 -8.03 0.03 11.08
CA THR A 87 -9.29 0.79 11.18
C THR A 87 -10.48 -0.11 10.84
N ARG A 88 -10.41 -0.82 9.72
CA ARG A 88 -11.46 -1.76 9.29
C ARG A 88 -11.69 -2.90 10.29
N PHE A 89 -10.63 -3.38 10.93
CA PHE A 89 -10.72 -4.35 12.01
C PHE A 89 -11.50 -3.81 13.21
N HIS A 90 -11.20 -2.59 13.64
CA HIS A 90 -11.92 -1.94 14.74
C HIS A 90 -13.38 -1.62 14.41
N GLU A 91 -13.68 -1.34 13.14
CA GLU A 91 -15.05 -1.11 12.64
C GLU A 91 -15.84 -2.42 12.45
N GLY A 92 -15.21 -3.59 12.58
CA GLY A 92 -15.84 -4.89 12.37
C GLY A 92 -16.08 -5.23 10.89
N GLU A 93 -15.40 -4.53 9.98
CA GLU A 93 -15.52 -4.69 8.53
C GLU A 93 -14.32 -5.47 7.93
N TYR A 94 -13.45 -5.99 8.78
CA TYR A 94 -12.32 -6.82 8.37
C TYR A 94 -12.79 -8.13 7.75
N GLY A 95 -12.11 -8.57 6.70
CA GLY A 95 -12.47 -9.78 5.95
C GLY A 95 -13.50 -9.54 4.85
N PHE A 96 -14.06 -8.34 4.70
CA PHE A 96 -14.94 -7.98 3.60
C PHE A 96 -14.27 -6.96 2.66
N CYS A 97 -14.46 -7.15 1.36
CA CYS A 97 -13.95 -6.27 0.32
C CYS A 97 -14.56 -4.87 0.44
N GLU A 98 -13.74 -3.83 0.46
CA GLU A 98 -14.20 -2.44 0.53
C GLU A 98 -14.98 -2.00 -0.73
N ASP A 99 -14.72 -2.60 -1.89
CA ASP A 99 -15.31 -2.18 -3.16
C ASP A 99 -16.65 -2.91 -3.45
N CYS A 100 -16.69 -4.24 -3.28
CA CYS A 100 -17.88 -5.05 -3.60
C CYS A 100 -18.65 -5.57 -2.37
N GLY A 101 -18.07 -5.51 -1.17
CA GLY A 101 -18.67 -6.04 0.05
C GLY A 101 -18.64 -7.57 0.20
N GLU A 102 -18.08 -8.30 -0.77
CA GLU A 102 -17.94 -9.76 -0.68
C GLU A 102 -16.82 -10.17 0.30
N GLU A 103 -16.93 -11.38 0.86
CA GLU A 103 -15.89 -11.95 1.72
C GLU A 103 -14.57 -12.13 0.96
N ILE A 104 -13.48 -11.71 1.60
CA ILE A 104 -12.12 -11.92 1.11
C ILE A 104 -11.71 -13.35 1.47
N PRO A 105 -11.18 -14.15 0.52
CA PRO A 105 -10.81 -15.54 0.82
C PRO A 105 -9.83 -15.64 2.00
N ALA A 106 -10.12 -16.51 2.97
CA ALA A 106 -9.31 -16.67 4.18
C ALA A 106 -7.82 -16.91 3.89
N ARG A 107 -7.49 -17.76 2.90
CA ARG A 107 -6.09 -17.98 2.46
C ARG A 107 -5.36 -16.71 2.05
N ARG A 108 -6.07 -15.72 1.49
CA ARG A 108 -5.49 -14.43 1.10
C ARG A 108 -5.19 -13.58 2.33
N LEU A 109 -6.08 -13.58 3.33
CA LEU A 109 -5.89 -12.87 4.60
C LEU A 109 -4.79 -13.52 5.45
N GLU A 110 -4.65 -14.84 5.42
CA GLU A 110 -3.55 -15.56 6.08
C GLU A 110 -2.18 -15.19 5.51
N LEU A 111 -2.07 -15.04 4.18
CA LEU A 111 -0.84 -14.65 3.51
C LEU A 111 -0.55 -13.15 3.56
N MET A 112 -1.60 -12.33 3.46
CA MET A 112 -1.51 -10.88 3.43
C MET A 112 -2.61 -10.26 4.32
N PRO A 113 -2.38 -10.14 5.64
CA PRO A 113 -3.40 -9.70 6.58
C PRO A 113 -3.89 -8.26 6.38
N TRP A 114 -3.12 -7.40 5.69
CA TRP A 114 -3.44 -5.98 5.49
C TRP A 114 -4.36 -5.70 4.30
N VAL A 115 -4.68 -6.71 3.47
CA VAL A 115 -5.48 -6.50 2.26
C VAL A 115 -6.94 -6.18 2.59
N THR A 116 -7.50 -5.17 1.92
CA THR A 116 -8.89 -4.72 2.10
C THR A 116 -9.77 -4.97 0.87
N ARG A 117 -9.20 -5.55 -0.18
CA ARG A 117 -9.88 -5.85 -1.45
C ARG A 117 -9.76 -7.33 -1.83
N CYS A 118 -10.83 -7.85 -2.44
CA CYS A 118 -10.81 -9.15 -3.09
C CYS A 118 -9.92 -9.14 -4.36
N VAL A 119 -9.56 -10.32 -4.86
CA VAL A 119 -8.69 -10.46 -6.05
C VAL A 119 -9.27 -9.73 -7.26
N ASN A 120 -10.58 -9.84 -7.49
CA ASN A 120 -11.26 -9.27 -8.65
C ASN A 120 -11.25 -7.74 -8.62
N CYS A 121 -11.61 -7.14 -7.48
CA CYS A 121 -11.60 -5.69 -7.30
C CYS A 121 -10.18 -5.13 -7.35
N GLN A 122 -9.20 -5.82 -6.76
CA GLN A 122 -7.79 -5.45 -6.86
C GLN A 122 -7.31 -5.42 -8.31
N ALA A 123 -7.55 -6.51 -9.07
CA ALA A 123 -7.15 -6.60 -10.48
C ALA A 123 -7.84 -5.53 -11.35
N GLY A 124 -9.12 -5.25 -11.08
CA GLY A 124 -9.86 -4.19 -11.75
C GLY A 124 -9.28 -2.80 -11.47
N SER A 125 -8.91 -2.51 -10.23
CA SER A 125 -8.28 -1.25 -9.83
C SER A 125 -6.92 -1.05 -10.47
N GLU A 126 -6.08 -2.08 -10.51
CA GLU A 126 -4.77 -2.06 -11.16
C GLU A 126 -4.89 -1.82 -12.67
N GLN A 127 -5.84 -2.50 -13.32
CA GLN A 127 -6.10 -2.29 -14.74
C GLN A 127 -6.59 -0.86 -15.03
N ALA A 128 -7.46 -0.32 -14.17
CA ALA A 128 -7.94 1.05 -14.28
C ALA A 128 -6.80 2.07 -14.08
N ALA A 129 -5.92 1.85 -13.10
CA ALA A 129 -4.74 2.68 -12.87
C ALA A 129 -3.78 2.64 -14.08
N ARG A 130 -3.53 1.46 -14.64
CA ARG A 130 -2.71 1.28 -15.85
C ARG A 130 -3.29 2.04 -17.05
N LYS A 131 -4.62 1.93 -17.24
CA LYS A 131 -5.35 2.69 -18.27
C LYS A 131 -5.18 4.19 -18.09
N ARG A 132 -5.39 4.69 -16.86
CA ARG A 132 -5.23 6.12 -16.53
C ARG A 132 -3.81 6.63 -16.79
N ALA A 133 -2.79 5.90 -16.35
CA ALA A 133 -1.39 6.28 -16.54
C ALA A 133 -0.99 6.38 -18.01
N CYS A 134 -1.47 5.45 -18.86
CA CYS A 134 -1.27 5.55 -20.30
C CYS A 134 -2.01 6.75 -20.89
N ASN A 135 -3.27 6.96 -20.51
CA ASN A 135 -4.03 8.11 -21.00
C ASN A 135 -3.34 9.43 -20.67
N GLU A 136 -2.81 9.55 -19.46
CA GLU A 136 -2.08 10.74 -19.00
C GLU A 136 -0.76 10.92 -19.74
N LYS A 137 0.02 9.83 -19.90
CA LYS A 137 1.31 9.86 -20.57
C LYS A 137 1.22 10.22 -22.05
N PHE A 138 0.21 9.69 -22.75
CA PHE A 138 0.09 9.83 -24.20
C PHE A 138 -0.99 10.85 -24.62
N GLY A 139 -1.76 11.39 -23.69
CA GLY A 139 -2.87 12.32 -23.98
C GLY A 139 -4.02 11.69 -24.79
N LEU A 140 -4.04 10.37 -24.92
CA LEU A 140 -4.98 9.61 -25.75
C LEU A 140 -5.63 8.48 -24.95
N PRO A 141 -6.90 8.13 -25.22
CA PRO A 141 -7.49 6.93 -24.65
C PRO A 141 -6.62 5.68 -24.86
N TRP A 142 -6.46 4.86 -23.82
CA TRP A 142 -5.73 3.58 -23.85
C TRP A 142 -6.17 2.68 -25.00
N THR A 143 -7.45 2.76 -25.38
CA THR A 143 -8.03 2.01 -26.51
C THR A 143 -7.43 2.42 -27.86
N LEU A 144 -6.93 3.65 -28.00
CA LEU A 144 -6.26 4.14 -29.19
C LEU A 144 -4.74 3.92 -29.11
N ALA A 145 -4.14 4.04 -27.93
CA ALA A 145 -2.70 3.83 -27.73
C ALA A 145 -2.23 2.37 -27.98
N HIS A 146 -3.13 1.40 -27.90
CA HIS A 146 -2.84 -0.01 -28.22
C HIS A 146 -2.93 -0.36 -29.72
N ALA A 147 -3.45 0.54 -30.57
CA ALA A 147 -3.55 0.28 -32.00
C ALA A 147 -2.19 0.40 -32.72
N ASP A 148 -1.21 1.10 -32.13
CA ASP A 148 0.05 1.47 -32.79
C ASP A 148 1.27 0.60 -32.40
N HIS A 149 1.10 -0.50 -31.63
CA HIS A 149 2.24 -1.30 -31.11
C HIS A 149 2.10 -2.83 -31.24
N ILE A 150 1.34 -3.33 -32.22
CA ILE A 150 1.32 -4.79 -32.54
C ILE A 150 2.28 -5.17 -33.70
N GLU A 151 2.94 -4.21 -34.35
CA GLU A 151 3.97 -4.51 -35.36
C GLU A 151 5.22 -3.67 -35.12
N GLU A 152 6.23 -4.26 -34.47
CA GLU A 152 7.65 -4.15 -34.83
C GLU A 152 8.45 -5.16 -33.97
N GLU A 153 9.39 -5.85 -34.63
CA GLU A 153 10.11 -7.08 -34.24
C GLU A 153 10.93 -7.02 -32.95
#